data_AF-A0AA49JX81-F1
#
_entry.id   AF-A0AA49JX81-F1
#
_cell.length_a   1.000
_cell.length_b   1.000
_cell.length_c   1.000
_cell.angle_alpha   90.00
_cell.angle_beta   90.00
_cell.angle_gamma   90.00
#
_symmetry.space_group_name_H-M   'P 1'
#
loop_
_entity.id
_entity.type
_entity.pdbx_description
1 polymer ?
#
loop_
_entity_poly.entity_id
_entity_poly.type
_entity_poly.pdbx_seq_one_letter_code
_entity_poly.pdbx_strand_id
1 'polypeptide(L)'
;MAKRVFFSFHYQDVADFRANVVRNHWTAKQDCEEAGYFDASIWESARLSGSTGLKRLINGALEGTSNTCVLVGSETFRRPWVRYELLKSFRRGNHLFAVHINSITDKHQRTKPLGPNPLAYVGVTYSPDGKTGTLWERGATEWTRYSEIDGSASFSCNVGPAHQGKGFHLGQWYPLYDWVSQDGYNNFSSWTR
;
A
#
# COMPACT_ATOMS: atom_id res chain seq x y z
N MET A 1 -8.23 11.34 -18.46
CA MET A 1 -7.68 11.81 -17.17
C MET A 1 -6.56 10.84 -16.81
N ALA A 2 -5.36 11.33 -16.49
CA ALA A 2 -4.21 10.48 -16.21
C ALA A 2 -4.52 9.53 -15.04
N LYS A 3 -4.15 8.25 -15.17
CA LYS A 3 -4.25 7.32 -14.04
C LYS A 3 -3.06 7.61 -13.12
N ARG A 4 -3.33 8.07 -11.91
CA ARG A 4 -2.28 8.35 -10.92
C ARG A 4 -2.26 7.26 -9.85
N VAL A 5 -1.14 6.55 -9.78
CA VAL A 5 -0.92 5.43 -8.86
C VAL A 5 0.04 5.86 -7.75
N PHE A 6 -0.39 5.69 -6.50
CA PHE A 6 0.50 5.78 -5.35
C PHE A 6 1.24 4.45 -5.17
N PHE A 7 2.56 4.45 -5.22
CA PHE A 7 3.38 3.28 -4.92
C PHE A 7 3.83 3.29 -3.46
N SER A 8 3.52 2.20 -2.76
CA SER A 8 3.96 1.93 -1.39
C SER A 8 4.97 0.79 -1.40
N PHE A 9 6.13 0.95 -0.76
CA PHE A 9 7.18 -0.07 -0.78
C PHE A 9 8.16 0.11 0.39
N HIS A 10 8.96 -0.92 0.63
CA HIS A 10 10.10 -0.80 1.53
C HIS A 10 11.29 -0.19 0.77
N TYR A 11 11.90 0.87 1.31
CA TYR A 11 13.01 1.57 0.65
C TYR A 11 14.19 0.66 0.24
N GLN A 12 14.46 -0.43 0.99
CA GLN A 12 15.49 -1.40 0.59
C GLN A 12 15.17 -2.06 -0.77
N ASP A 13 13.89 -2.23 -1.13
CA ASP A 13 13.52 -2.82 -2.41
C ASP A 13 13.77 -1.86 -3.60
N VAL A 14 13.96 -0.56 -3.34
CA VAL A 14 14.50 0.41 -4.31
C VAL A 14 15.99 0.21 -4.48
N ALA A 15 16.73 0.03 -3.37
CA ALA A 15 18.18 -0.25 -3.42
C ALA A 15 18.50 -1.57 -4.13
N ASP A 16 17.59 -2.55 -4.04
CA ASP A 16 17.68 -3.82 -4.76
C ASP A 16 17.24 -3.72 -6.24
N PHE A 17 16.93 -2.52 -6.74
CA PHE A 17 16.45 -2.20 -8.10
C PHE A 17 15.07 -2.78 -8.49
N ARG A 18 14.48 -3.64 -7.66
CA ARG A 18 13.23 -4.36 -7.97
C ARG A 18 12.02 -3.44 -8.02
N ALA A 19 11.90 -2.52 -7.06
CA ALA A 19 10.81 -1.54 -7.06
C ALA A 19 10.89 -0.59 -8.28
N ASN A 20 12.10 -0.28 -8.74
CA ASN A 20 12.32 0.60 -9.89
C ASN A 20 11.85 -0.02 -11.21
N VAL A 21 11.89 -1.35 -11.35
CA VAL A 21 11.37 -2.01 -12.56
C VAL A 21 9.88 -1.70 -12.77
N VAL A 22 9.07 -1.83 -11.72
CA VAL A 22 7.62 -1.58 -11.80
C VAL A 22 7.33 -0.08 -11.97
N ARG A 23 8.05 0.78 -11.23
CA ARG A 23 7.86 2.23 -11.26
C ARG A 23 8.26 2.88 -12.57
N ASN A 24 9.44 2.53 -13.09
CA ASN A 24 9.93 3.03 -14.37
C ASN A 24 9.01 2.57 -15.50
N HIS A 25 8.49 1.34 -15.41
CA HIS A 25 7.49 0.85 -16.37
C HIS A 25 6.22 1.68 -16.37
N TRP A 26 5.72 2.08 -15.19
CA TRP A 26 4.52 2.90 -15.09
C TRP A 26 4.74 4.32 -15.64
N THR A 27 5.83 4.97 -15.23
CA THR A 27 6.16 6.36 -15.64
C THR A 27 6.54 6.48 -17.12
N ALA A 28 7.01 5.40 -17.76
CA ALA A 28 7.30 5.39 -19.19
C ALA A 28 6.04 5.34 -20.08
N LYS A 29 4.86 5.03 -19.53
CA LYS A 29 3.60 5.01 -20.29
C LYS A 29 3.02 6.41 -20.42
N GLN A 30 2.43 6.72 -21.58
CA GLN A 30 1.72 7.99 -21.79
C GLN A 30 0.54 8.12 -20.81
N ASP A 31 0.32 9.33 -20.28
CA ASP A 31 -0.75 9.67 -19.34
C ASP A 31 -0.78 8.83 -18.03
N CYS A 32 0.37 8.29 -17.63
CA CYS A 32 0.56 7.59 -16.36
C CYS A 32 1.46 8.42 -15.42
N GLU A 33 0.92 8.77 -14.26
CA GLU A 33 1.66 9.50 -13.22
C GLU A 33 1.87 8.61 -12.00
N GLU A 34 3.05 8.70 -11.38
CA GLU A 34 3.31 8.06 -10.08
C GLU A 34 3.26 9.05 -8.92
N ALA A 35 2.97 8.52 -7.73
CA ALA A 35 3.13 9.20 -6.46
C ALA A 35 3.67 8.20 -5.42
N GLY A 36 4.10 8.70 -4.25
CA GLY A 36 4.58 7.85 -3.15
C GLY A 36 6.07 7.49 -3.21
N TYR A 37 6.77 7.84 -4.30
CA TYR A 37 8.23 7.89 -4.28
C TYR A 37 8.71 9.25 -3.79
N PHE A 38 9.50 9.24 -2.73
CA PHE A 38 10.24 10.39 -2.25
C PHE A 38 11.73 10.06 -2.32
N ASP A 39 12.52 10.98 -2.88
CA ASP A 39 13.97 10.87 -2.80
C ASP A 39 14.44 10.87 -1.33
N ALA A 40 15.67 10.40 -1.12
CA ALA A 40 16.22 10.24 0.22
C ALA A 40 16.27 11.57 1.00
N SER A 41 16.44 12.70 0.33
CA SER A 41 16.54 14.01 0.98
C SER A 41 15.19 14.52 1.49
N ILE A 42 14.12 14.36 0.68
CA ILE A 42 12.74 14.70 1.08
C ILE A 42 12.29 13.81 2.23
N TRP A 43 12.58 12.51 2.14
CA TRP A 43 12.23 11.56 3.19
C TRP A 43 12.97 11.85 4.50
N GLU A 44 14.27 12.12 4.44
CA GLU A 44 15.05 12.44 5.64
C GLU A 44 14.61 13.79 6.24
N SER A 45 14.34 14.80 5.42
CA SER A 45 13.80 16.10 5.88
C SER A 45 12.44 15.92 6.59
N ALA A 46 11.56 15.10 6.03
CA ALA A 46 10.28 14.78 6.66
C ALA A 46 10.46 13.96 7.95
N ARG A 47 11.47 13.07 8.00
CA ARG A 47 11.83 12.31 9.21
C ARG A 47 12.34 13.22 10.33
N LEU A 48 13.15 14.23 10.00
CA LEU A 48 13.60 15.25 10.97
C LEU A 48 12.43 16.06 11.56
N SER A 49 11.34 16.18 10.81
CA SER A 49 10.09 16.82 11.26
C SER A 49 9.18 15.90 12.08
N GLY A 50 9.65 14.69 12.42
CA GLY A 50 8.93 13.69 13.20
C GLY A 50 7.80 12.99 12.44
N SER A 51 7.04 12.16 13.15
CA SER A 51 5.94 11.36 12.56
C SER A 51 4.87 12.22 11.90
N THR A 52 4.56 13.40 12.45
CA THR A 52 3.59 14.34 11.89
C THR A 52 4.02 14.86 10.52
N GLY A 53 5.30 15.24 10.36
CA GLY A 53 5.83 15.71 9.08
C GLY A 53 5.73 14.62 8.00
N LEU A 54 6.05 13.39 8.37
CA LEU A 54 5.99 12.26 7.46
C LEU A 54 4.56 11.87 7.06
N LYS A 55 3.62 11.89 8.01
CA LYS A 55 2.18 11.71 7.71
C LYS A 55 1.68 12.79 6.76
N ARG A 56 2.08 14.05 6.95
CA ARG A 56 1.70 15.16 6.06
C ARG A 56 2.25 14.95 4.65
N LEU A 57 3.51 14.53 4.54
CA LEU A 57 4.14 14.21 3.25
C LEU A 57 3.37 13.10 2.52
N ILE A 58 3.07 11.99 3.21
CA ILE A 58 2.33 10.86 2.65
C ILE A 58 0.92 11.29 2.24
N ASN A 59 0.21 12.03 3.10
CA ASN A 59 -1.15 12.51 2.81
C ASN A 59 -1.18 13.38 1.54
N GLY A 60 -0.24 14.32 1.41
CA GLY A 60 -0.13 15.17 0.22
C GLY A 60 0.19 14.38 -1.05
N ALA A 61 1.02 13.33 -0.95
CA ALA A 61 1.29 12.47 -2.10
C ALA A 61 0.11 11.55 -2.48
N LEU A 62 -0.74 11.18 -1.52
CA LEU A 62 -1.96 10.44 -1.79
C LEU A 62 -3.01 11.32 -2.50
N GLU A 63 -3.01 12.62 -2.28
CA GLU A 63 -3.93 13.55 -2.96
C GLU A 63 -3.81 13.44 -4.50
N GLY A 64 -4.98 13.39 -5.17
CA GLY A 64 -5.06 13.19 -6.61
C GLY A 64 -4.77 11.77 -7.12
N THR A 65 -4.48 10.81 -6.23
CA THR A 65 -4.36 9.39 -6.60
C THR A 65 -5.69 8.65 -6.43
N SER A 66 -6.01 7.75 -7.37
CA SER A 66 -7.18 6.86 -7.31
C SER A 66 -6.80 5.40 -7.02
N ASN A 67 -5.52 5.06 -7.19
CA ASN A 67 -4.99 3.71 -7.04
C ASN A 67 -3.81 3.73 -6.07
N THR A 68 -3.69 2.68 -5.26
CA THR A 68 -2.52 2.44 -4.41
C THR A 68 -1.99 1.03 -4.66
N CYS A 69 -0.77 0.95 -5.15
CA CYS A 69 -0.05 -0.29 -5.42
C CYS A 69 1.03 -0.51 -4.36
N VAL A 70 0.93 -1.58 -3.57
CA VAL A 70 2.03 -1.99 -2.67
C VAL A 70 2.97 -2.97 -3.36
N LEU A 71 4.25 -2.62 -3.46
CA LEU A 71 5.29 -3.48 -4.02
C LEU A 71 5.84 -4.38 -2.91
N VAL A 72 5.55 -5.67 -3.00
CA VAL A 72 5.76 -6.65 -1.94
C VAL A 72 7.12 -7.32 -2.10
N GLY A 73 8.11 -6.79 -1.36
CA GLY A 73 9.37 -7.45 -1.06
C GLY A 73 9.30 -8.26 0.23
N SER A 74 10.45 -8.76 0.68
CA SER A 74 10.54 -9.70 1.82
C SER A 74 10.06 -9.08 3.15
N GLU A 75 10.26 -7.78 3.29
CA GLU A 75 10.13 -7.06 4.57
C GLU A 75 9.05 -5.98 4.55
N THR A 76 8.34 -5.83 3.42
CA THR A 76 7.36 -4.76 3.19
C THR A 76 6.23 -4.77 4.22
N PHE A 77 5.72 -5.96 4.59
CA PHE A 77 4.61 -6.12 5.53
C PHE A 77 4.89 -5.61 6.96
N ARG A 78 6.17 -5.51 7.34
CA ARG A 78 6.60 -5.03 8.66
C ARG A 78 6.77 -3.52 8.72
N ARG A 79 6.75 -2.81 7.59
CA ARG A 79 7.10 -1.39 7.55
C ARG A 79 5.94 -0.53 8.06
N PRO A 80 6.13 0.29 9.11
CA PRO A 80 5.05 1.10 9.69
C PRO A 80 4.42 2.06 8.68
N TRP A 81 5.24 2.67 7.81
CA TRP A 81 4.76 3.61 6.81
C TRP A 81 3.98 2.94 5.68
N VAL A 82 4.35 1.71 5.30
CA VAL A 82 3.53 0.91 4.37
C VAL A 82 2.15 0.64 4.97
N ARG A 83 2.07 0.30 6.27
CA ARG A 83 0.77 0.10 6.95
C ARG A 83 -0.05 1.39 6.97
N TYR A 84 0.59 2.52 7.26
CA TYR A 84 -0.05 3.83 7.22
C TYR A 84 -0.60 4.16 5.82
N GLU A 85 0.21 3.98 4.79
CA GLU A 85 -0.14 4.23 3.39
C GLU A 85 -1.32 3.37 2.94
N LEU A 86 -1.32 2.07 3.27
CA LEU A 86 -2.40 1.13 2.96
C LEU A 86 -3.71 1.53 3.65
N LEU A 87 -3.66 1.77 4.96
CA LEU A 87 -4.85 2.10 5.74
C LEU A 87 -5.39 3.50 5.39
N LYS A 88 -4.53 4.49 5.11
CA LYS A 88 -4.96 5.81 4.67
C LYS A 88 -5.56 5.76 3.26
N SER A 89 -4.96 4.98 2.35
CA SER A 89 -5.49 4.74 1.01
C SER A 89 -6.87 4.06 1.07
N PHE A 90 -7.02 3.05 1.92
CA PHE A 90 -8.32 2.41 2.18
C PHE A 90 -9.36 3.42 2.66
N ARG A 91 -9.01 4.27 3.64
CA ARG A 91 -9.88 5.32 4.17
C ARG A 91 -10.28 6.37 3.13
N ARG A 92 -9.42 6.64 2.15
CA ARG A 92 -9.69 7.54 1.03
C ARG A 92 -10.52 6.90 -0.09
N GLY A 93 -10.71 5.58 -0.05
CA GLY A 93 -11.42 4.85 -1.10
C GLY A 93 -10.57 4.56 -2.35
N ASN A 94 -9.24 4.63 -2.24
CA ASN A 94 -8.37 4.21 -3.35
C ASN A 94 -8.61 2.73 -3.69
N HIS A 95 -8.51 2.38 -4.97
CA HIS A 95 -8.36 1.00 -5.37
C HIS A 95 -6.99 0.47 -4.93
N LEU A 96 -6.98 -0.52 -4.05
CA LEU A 96 -5.77 -1.14 -3.52
C LEU A 96 -5.45 -2.42 -4.27
N PHE A 97 -4.17 -2.67 -4.49
CA PHE A 97 -3.66 -3.97 -4.93
C PHE A 97 -2.20 -4.12 -4.55
N ALA A 98 -1.73 -5.36 -4.51
CA ALA A 98 -0.35 -5.70 -4.18
C ALA A 98 0.34 -6.38 -5.36
N VAL A 99 1.63 -6.16 -5.52
CA VAL A 99 2.45 -6.79 -6.56
C VAL A 99 3.74 -7.30 -5.95
N HIS A 100 3.97 -8.62 -5.99
CA HIS A 100 5.26 -9.19 -5.64
C HIS A 100 6.34 -8.78 -6.64
N ILE A 101 7.48 -8.34 -6.08
CA ILE A 101 8.65 -7.89 -6.84
C ILE A 101 9.90 -8.72 -6.56
N ASN A 102 9.80 -9.74 -5.70
CA ASN A 102 10.89 -10.65 -5.38
C ASN A 102 11.19 -11.66 -6.51
N SER A 103 10.25 -11.86 -7.43
CA SER A 103 10.42 -12.65 -8.65
C SER A 103 11.24 -11.95 -9.73
N ILE A 104 11.35 -10.61 -9.69
CA ILE A 104 12.18 -9.82 -10.60
C ILE A 104 13.66 -10.21 -10.40
N THR A 105 14.48 -10.27 -11.44
CA THR A 105 15.91 -10.55 -11.22
C THR A 105 16.65 -9.29 -10.77
N ASP A 106 17.61 -9.45 -9.86
CA ASP A 106 18.56 -8.38 -9.54
C ASP A 106 19.66 -8.28 -10.62
N LYS A 107 20.62 -7.37 -10.42
CA LYS A 107 21.79 -7.20 -11.30
C LYS A 107 22.67 -8.45 -11.46
N HIS A 108 22.49 -9.47 -10.62
CA HIS A 108 23.20 -10.74 -10.65
C HIS A 108 22.33 -11.90 -11.14
N GLN A 109 21.17 -11.62 -11.75
CA GLN A 109 20.20 -12.61 -12.23
C GLN A 109 19.62 -13.48 -11.12
N ARG A 110 19.54 -12.98 -9.88
CA ARG A 110 18.99 -13.71 -8.73
C ARG A 110 17.60 -13.21 -8.37
N THR A 111 16.75 -14.12 -7.92
CA THR A 111 15.44 -13.83 -7.33
C THR A 111 15.47 -14.03 -5.82
N LYS A 112 14.42 -13.57 -5.13
CA LYS A 112 14.21 -13.80 -3.69
C LYS A 112 12.92 -14.61 -3.49
N PRO A 113 12.79 -15.38 -2.40
CA PRO A 113 11.49 -15.94 -2.00
C PRO A 113 10.45 -14.83 -1.84
N LEU A 114 9.18 -15.11 -2.16
CA LEU A 114 8.10 -14.13 -2.01
C LEU A 114 7.93 -13.73 -0.54
N GLY A 115 7.76 -12.42 -0.31
CA GLY A 115 7.49 -11.90 1.04
C GLY A 115 6.04 -12.13 1.47
N PRO A 116 5.70 -11.95 2.75
CA PRO A 116 4.31 -11.98 3.21
C PRO A 116 3.46 -10.85 2.61
N ASN A 117 2.18 -11.13 2.30
CA ASN A 117 1.24 -10.14 1.79
C ASN A 117 0.93 -9.05 2.84
N PRO A 118 1.33 -7.78 2.64
CA PRO A 118 1.09 -6.69 3.59
C PRO A 118 -0.40 -6.45 3.86
N LEU A 119 -1.28 -6.69 2.88
CA LEU A 119 -2.73 -6.51 3.00
C LEU A 119 -3.35 -7.51 4.01
N ALA A 120 -2.67 -8.60 4.34
CA ALA A 120 -3.10 -9.54 5.37
C ALA A 120 -2.72 -9.11 6.80
N TYR A 121 -1.96 -8.02 6.96
CA TYR A 121 -1.52 -7.48 8.26
C TYR A 121 -2.18 -6.15 8.62
N VAL A 122 -3.16 -5.72 7.83
CA VAL A 122 -3.99 -4.54 8.08
C VAL A 122 -5.44 -4.89 7.78
N GLY A 123 -6.37 -4.27 8.50
CA GLY A 123 -7.78 -4.64 8.39
C GLY A 123 -8.73 -3.65 9.03
N VAL A 124 -10.01 -3.99 8.98
CA VAL A 124 -11.10 -3.19 9.51
C VAL A 124 -12.17 -4.09 10.12
N THR A 125 -12.78 -3.63 11.21
CA THR A 125 -14.02 -4.19 11.75
C THR A 125 -15.13 -3.18 11.65
N TYR A 126 -16.36 -3.63 11.43
CA TYR A 126 -17.53 -2.76 11.41
C TYR A 126 -18.44 -3.01 12.60
N SER A 127 -19.06 -1.94 13.10
CA SER A 127 -20.09 -2.01 14.12
C SER A 127 -21.32 -2.80 13.63
N PRO A 128 -22.13 -3.36 14.55
CA PRO A 128 -23.36 -4.08 14.17
C PRO A 128 -24.35 -3.25 13.34
N ASP A 129 -24.38 -1.92 13.54
CA ASP A 129 -25.23 -1.02 12.76
C ASP A 129 -24.60 -0.58 11.42
N GLY A 130 -23.35 -0.98 11.14
CA GLY A 130 -22.62 -0.64 9.93
C GLY A 130 -22.16 0.82 9.83
N LYS A 131 -22.31 1.61 10.89
CA LYS A 131 -22.04 3.05 10.87
C LYS A 131 -20.63 3.45 11.31
N THR A 132 -19.91 2.52 11.94
CA THR A 132 -18.55 2.74 12.44
C THR A 132 -17.61 1.66 11.93
N GLY A 133 -16.51 2.07 11.31
CA GLY A 133 -15.37 1.22 11.01
C GLY A 133 -14.26 1.46 12.02
N THR A 134 -13.55 0.42 12.44
CA THR A 134 -12.35 0.51 13.28
C THR A 134 -11.19 -0.15 12.56
N LEU A 135 -10.07 0.57 12.42
CA LEU A 135 -8.86 0.11 11.75
C LEU A 135 -7.99 -0.71 12.69
N TRP A 136 -7.33 -1.72 12.13
CA TRP A 136 -6.48 -2.64 12.86
C TRP A 136 -5.20 -2.91 12.08
N GLU A 137 -4.12 -3.16 12.83
CA GLU A 137 -2.90 -3.76 12.31
C GLU A 137 -2.61 -5.07 13.04
N ARG A 138 -1.93 -5.99 12.36
CA ARG A 138 -1.51 -7.28 12.93
C ARG A 138 -0.02 -7.25 13.22
N GLY A 139 0.34 -7.51 14.47
CA GLY A 139 1.70 -7.80 14.89
C GLY A 139 2.13 -9.21 14.46
N ALA A 140 2.97 -9.85 15.28
CA ALA A 140 3.37 -11.24 15.05
C ALA A 140 2.19 -12.22 15.23
N THR A 141 1.37 -11.98 16.26
CA THR A 141 0.31 -12.91 16.68
C THR A 141 -1.04 -12.23 16.91
N GLU A 142 -1.04 -10.93 17.19
CA GLU A 142 -2.22 -10.22 17.69
C GLU A 142 -2.61 -9.04 16.80
N TRP A 143 -3.90 -8.72 16.81
CA TRP A 143 -4.46 -7.53 16.18
C TRP A 143 -4.60 -6.41 17.20
N THR A 144 -4.10 -5.23 16.86
CA THR A 144 -4.18 -4.03 17.69
C THR A 144 -4.90 -2.91 16.94
N ARG A 145 -5.59 -2.05 17.68
CA ARG A 145 -6.28 -0.88 17.10
C ARG A 145 -5.24 0.07 16.51
N TYR A 146 -5.48 0.53 15.29
CA TYR A 146 -4.57 1.41 14.57
C TYR A 146 -5.05 2.87 14.64
N SER A 147 -4.50 3.67 15.54
CA SER A 147 -4.93 5.06 15.80
C SER A 147 -4.08 6.13 15.08
N GLU A 148 -3.15 5.73 14.22
CA GLU A 148 -2.22 6.69 13.60
C GLU A 148 -2.87 7.54 12.50
N ILE A 149 -4.03 7.14 11.99
CA ILE A 149 -4.80 7.90 11.00
C ILE A 149 -5.72 8.87 11.72
N ASP A 150 -5.47 10.17 11.52
CA ASP A 150 -6.29 11.27 12.02
C ASP A 150 -6.56 11.21 13.55
N GLY A 151 -5.69 10.52 14.30
CA GLY A 151 -5.77 10.37 15.77
C GLY A 151 -6.84 9.40 16.27
N SER A 152 -7.54 8.68 15.38
CA SER A 152 -8.62 7.77 15.75
C SER A 152 -8.55 6.48 14.95
N ALA A 153 -8.64 5.35 15.63
CA ALA A 153 -8.81 4.06 14.95
C ALA A 153 -10.20 3.94 14.32
N SER A 154 -11.18 4.65 14.85
CA SER A 154 -12.57 4.56 14.42
C SER A 154 -12.96 5.71 13.51
N PHE A 155 -13.83 5.41 12.54
CA PHE A 155 -14.33 6.37 11.56
C PHE A 155 -15.78 6.09 11.20
N SER A 156 -16.49 7.13 10.76
CA SER A 156 -17.84 6.97 10.25
C SER A 156 -17.83 6.34 8.86
N CYS A 157 -18.69 5.35 8.65
CA CYS A 157 -18.92 4.69 7.38
C CYS A 157 -20.41 4.34 7.24
N ASN A 158 -20.78 3.76 6.10
CA ASN A 158 -22.08 3.12 5.93
C ASN A 158 -21.88 1.84 5.12
N VAL A 159 -21.80 0.70 5.81
CA VAL A 159 -21.58 -0.59 5.16
C VAL A 159 -22.87 -1.40 5.08
N GLY A 160 -23.02 -2.13 3.97
CA GLY A 160 -24.17 -3.00 3.76
C GLY A 160 -24.22 -4.19 4.74
N PRO A 161 -25.39 -4.85 4.86
CA PRO A 161 -25.63 -5.94 5.83
C PRO A 161 -24.60 -7.07 5.78
N ALA A 162 -24.00 -7.33 4.61
CA ALA A 162 -22.97 -8.36 4.44
C ALA A 162 -21.72 -8.14 5.33
N HIS A 163 -21.43 -6.90 5.72
CA HIS A 163 -20.22 -6.51 6.45
C HIS A 163 -20.49 -6.09 7.90
N GLN A 164 -21.75 -5.87 8.28
CA GLN A 164 -22.15 -5.41 9.61
C GLN A 164 -21.72 -6.41 10.69
N GLY A 165 -21.10 -5.92 11.77
CA GLY A 165 -20.61 -6.73 12.89
C GLY A 165 -19.42 -7.65 12.57
N LYS A 166 -18.77 -7.50 11.41
CA LYS A 166 -17.69 -8.39 10.94
C LYS A 166 -16.35 -7.67 10.83
N GLY A 167 -15.28 -8.47 10.87
CA GLY A 167 -13.89 -8.05 10.67
C GLY A 167 -13.27 -8.68 9.44
N PHE A 168 -12.44 -7.93 8.74
CA PHE A 168 -11.79 -8.34 7.50
C PHE A 168 -10.37 -7.81 7.46
N HIS A 169 -9.41 -8.63 7.03
CA HIS A 169 -8.11 -8.11 6.60
C HIS A 169 -8.21 -7.69 5.12
N LEU A 170 -7.45 -6.67 4.73
CA LEU A 170 -7.56 -6.08 3.39
C LEU A 170 -7.24 -7.08 2.27
N GLY A 171 -6.40 -8.08 2.56
CA GLY A 171 -6.08 -9.15 1.61
C GLY A 171 -7.25 -10.06 1.22
N GLN A 172 -8.41 -9.96 1.90
CA GLN A 172 -9.65 -10.66 1.50
C GLN A 172 -10.39 -9.93 0.37
N TRP A 173 -10.11 -8.64 0.19
CA TRP A 173 -10.83 -7.79 -0.76
C TRP A 173 -9.97 -7.37 -1.95
N TYR A 174 -8.67 -7.17 -1.70
CA TYR A 174 -7.77 -6.61 -2.69
C TYR A 174 -6.82 -7.67 -3.24
N PRO A 175 -6.60 -7.68 -4.56
CA PRO A 175 -5.81 -8.71 -5.21
C PRO A 175 -4.31 -8.57 -4.89
N LEU A 176 -3.63 -9.70 -4.90
CA LEU A 176 -2.19 -9.83 -4.85
C LEU A 176 -1.72 -10.47 -6.16
N TYR A 177 -0.89 -9.73 -6.88
CA TYR A 177 -0.27 -10.18 -8.11
C TYR A 177 1.21 -10.48 -7.90
N ASP A 178 1.83 -11.11 -8.88
CA ASP A 178 3.27 -11.23 -9.02
C ASP A 178 3.73 -10.68 -10.37
N TRP A 179 4.76 -9.83 -10.36
CA TRP A 179 5.18 -9.09 -11.53
C TRP A 179 5.61 -10.00 -12.70
N VAL A 180 6.33 -11.09 -12.41
CA VAL A 180 6.90 -11.95 -13.45
C VAL A 180 5.90 -13.00 -13.92
N SER A 181 5.33 -13.77 -12.98
CA SER A 181 4.46 -14.91 -13.32
C SER A 181 3.13 -14.49 -13.93
N GLN A 182 2.69 -13.25 -13.73
CA GLN A 182 1.45 -12.71 -14.31
C GLN A 182 1.69 -11.64 -15.37
N ASP A 183 2.90 -11.57 -15.91
CA ASP A 183 3.28 -10.68 -17.01
C ASP A 183 2.88 -9.21 -16.74
N GLY A 184 3.38 -8.67 -15.63
CA GLY A 184 3.09 -7.31 -15.20
C GLY A 184 3.51 -6.25 -16.23
N TYR A 185 4.51 -6.55 -17.07
CA TYR A 185 4.90 -5.66 -18.17
C TYR A 185 3.70 -5.35 -19.08
N ASN A 186 2.98 -6.39 -19.52
CA ASN A 186 1.82 -6.19 -20.38
C ASN A 186 0.54 -5.89 -19.57
N ASN A 187 0.39 -6.45 -18.37
CA ASN A 187 -0.88 -6.46 -17.65
C ASN A 187 -1.05 -5.39 -16.57
N PHE A 188 0.00 -4.71 -16.10
CA PHE A 188 -0.10 -3.81 -14.94
C PHE A 188 -1.21 -2.74 -15.06
N SER A 189 -1.40 -2.18 -16.26
CA SER A 189 -2.45 -1.18 -16.51
C SER A 189 -3.87 -1.73 -16.33
N SER A 190 -4.10 -3.02 -16.56
CA SER A 190 -5.41 -3.65 -16.36
C SER A 190 -5.73 -3.93 -14.89
N TRP A 191 -4.71 -3.96 -14.02
CA TRP A 191 -4.86 -4.13 -12.57
C TRP A 191 -5.30 -2.83 -11.88
N THR A 192 -5.05 -1.69 -12.52
CA THR A 192 -5.51 -0.37 -12.08
C THR A 192 -6.96 -0.11 -12.47
N ARG A 193 -7.68 0.63 -11.64
CA ARG A 193 -9.05 1.11 -11.94
C ARG A 193 -8.99 2.54 -12.44
#